data_AF-A0A822YPG7-F1
#
_entry.id   AF-A0A822YPG7-F1
#
_cell.length_a   1.000
_cell.length_b   1.000
_cell.length_c   1.000
_cell.angle_alpha   90.00
_cell.angle_beta   90.00
_cell.angle_gamma   90.00
#
_symmetry.space_group_name_H-M   'P 1'
#
loop_
_entity.id
_entity.type
_entity.pdbx_description
1 polymer ?
#
loop_
_entity_poly.entity_id
_entity_poly.type
_entity_poly.pdbx_seq_one_letter_code
_entity_poly.pdbx_strand_id
1 'polypeptide(L)'
;MDRFLRAKAAAPEDEETLVILLEEAIEEIKVNTYTLARCQLQKIYRLKEMLRRKMHCLDAIGVFLKHDKEAEEAWEKLVAGPGTNIVRHFFYKAEDHTPTAFATTATIKAAIMGKATTTVLVGGR
;
A
#
# COMPACT_ATOMS: atom_id res chain seq x y z
N MET A 1 -33.97 10.25 2.96
CA MET A 1 -33.78 10.81 4.33
C MET A 1 -34.31 12.23 4.47
N ASP A 2 -33.91 13.18 3.62
CA ASP A 2 -34.41 14.57 3.70
C ASP A 2 -35.95 14.65 3.69
N ARG A 3 -36.61 13.91 2.79
CA ARG A 3 -38.09 13.79 2.74
C ARG A 3 -38.69 13.37 4.08
N PHE A 4 -38.16 12.31 4.69
CA PHE A 4 -38.59 11.84 6.02
C PHE A 4 -38.41 12.90 7.11
N LEU A 5 -37.24 13.55 7.16
CA LEU A 5 -36.96 14.57 8.18
C LEU A 5 -37.89 15.78 8.06
N ARG A 6 -38.19 16.21 6.82
CA ARG A 6 -39.17 17.29 6.57
C ARG A 6 -40.58 16.88 6.96
N ALA A 7 -41.02 15.68 6.58
CA ALA A 7 -42.33 15.17 6.96
C ALA A 7 -42.48 15.07 8.48
N LYS A 8 -41.46 14.53 9.17
CA LYS A 8 -41.42 14.42 10.64
C LYS A 8 -41.51 15.78 11.34
N ALA A 9 -40.91 16.82 10.75
CA ALA A 9 -40.99 18.17 11.29
C ALA A 9 -42.35 18.83 11.04
N ALA A 10 -43.05 18.47 9.95
CA ALA A 10 -44.29 19.10 9.54
C ALA A 10 -45.54 18.45 10.15
N ALA A 11 -45.56 17.12 10.29
CA ALA A 11 -46.70 16.35 10.79
C ALA A 11 -46.21 15.13 11.61
N PRO A 12 -45.73 15.35 12.85
CA PRO A 12 -45.16 14.29 13.69
C PRO A 12 -46.18 13.23 14.13
N GLU A 13 -47.47 13.54 14.11
CA GLU A 13 -48.56 12.63 14.47
C GLU A 13 -48.96 11.63 13.36
N ASP A 14 -48.54 11.86 12.11
CA ASP A 14 -48.81 10.95 10.98
C ASP A 14 -47.80 9.80 10.95
N GLU A 15 -47.89 8.91 11.94
CA GLU A 15 -46.93 7.83 12.15
C GLU A 15 -46.86 6.85 10.98
N GLU A 16 -48.00 6.57 10.32
CA GLU A 16 -48.06 5.66 9.16
C GLU A 16 -47.22 6.18 7.99
N THR A 17 -47.40 7.45 7.61
CA THR A 17 -46.61 8.08 6.56
C THR A 17 -45.13 8.18 6.95
N LEU A 18 -44.84 8.47 8.22
CA LEU A 18 -43.46 8.57 8.70
C LEU A 18 -42.71 7.25 8.66
N VAL A 19 -43.36 6.13 8.98
CA VAL A 19 -42.76 4.79 8.88
C VAL A 19 -42.40 4.47 7.44
N ILE A 20 -43.32 4.70 6.49
CA ILE A 20 -43.08 4.46 5.06
C ILE A 20 -41.90 5.30 4.56
N LEU A 21 -41.90 6.61 4.86
CA LEU A 21 -40.81 7.51 4.44
C LEU A 21 -39.47 7.15 5.07
N LEU A 22 -39.47 6.60 6.29
CA LEU A 22 -38.25 6.14 6.95
C LEU A 22 -37.69 4.89 6.27
N GLU A 23 -38.53 3.91 5.97
CA GLU A 23 -38.12 2.70 5.25
C GLU A 23 -37.54 3.03 3.88
N GLU A 24 -38.23 3.88 3.10
CA GLU A 24 -37.73 4.38 1.83
C GLU A 24 -36.39 5.10 1.98
N ALA A 25 -36.26 5.94 3.01
CA ALA A 25 -35.03 6.68 3.26
C ALA A 25 -33.85 5.75 3.60
N ILE A 26 -34.10 4.70 4.38
CA ILE A 26 -33.07 3.70 4.73
C ILE A 26 -32.64 2.94 3.49
N GLU A 27 -33.59 2.51 2.65
CA GLU A 27 -33.28 1.78 1.42
C GLU A 27 -32.50 2.65 0.43
N GLU A 28 -32.91 3.91 0.26
CA GLU A 28 -32.20 4.88 -0.57
C GLU A 28 -30.73 5.06 -0.10
N ILE A 29 -30.50 5.14 1.22
CA ILE A 29 -29.14 5.23 1.80
C ILE A 29 -28.33 3.97 1.50
N LYS A 30 -28.91 2.78 1.66
CA LYS A 30 -28.23 1.51 1.38
C LYS A 30 -27.81 1.42 -0.08
N VAL A 31 -28.73 1.70 -1.01
CA VAL A 31 -28.46 1.67 -2.47
C VAL A 31 -27.39 2.69 -2.85
N ASN A 32 -27.46 3.91 -2.32
CA ASN A 32 -26.47 4.95 -2.58
C ASN A 32 -25.08 4.55 -2.05
N THR A 33 -25.00 4.00 -0.84
CA THR A 33 -23.75 3.54 -0.24
C THR A 33 -23.14 2.38 -1.03
N TYR A 34 -23.95 1.41 -1.44
CA TYR A 34 -23.50 0.31 -2.29
C TYR A 34 -22.97 0.80 -3.65
N THR A 35 -23.70 1.72 -4.29
CA THR A 35 -23.29 2.30 -5.57
C THR A 35 -21.98 3.07 -5.43
N LEU A 36 -21.84 3.87 -4.36
CA LEU A 36 -20.62 4.59 -4.07
C LEU A 36 -19.43 3.65 -3.87
N ALA A 37 -19.59 2.60 -3.06
CA ALA A 37 -18.53 1.61 -2.81
C ALA A 37 -18.09 0.93 -4.12
N ARG A 38 -19.03 0.59 -5.02
CA ARG A 38 -18.70 0.04 -6.35
C ARG A 38 -17.93 1.03 -7.21
N CYS A 39 -18.37 2.28 -7.26
CA CYS A 39 -17.67 3.34 -7.99
C CYS A 39 -16.25 3.57 -7.45
N GLN A 40 -16.08 3.56 -6.13
CA GLN A 40 -14.77 3.67 -5.50
C GLN A 40 -13.86 2.49 -5.87
N LEU A 41 -14.38 1.26 -5.83
CA LEU A 41 -13.62 0.07 -6.24
C LEU A 41 -13.14 0.17 -7.69
N GLN A 42 -14.00 0.61 -8.61
CA GLN A 42 -13.60 0.84 -10.01
C GLN A 42 -12.50 1.90 -10.14
N LYS A 43 -12.58 3.01 -9.40
CA LYS A 43 -11.53 4.04 -9.38
C LYS A 43 -10.20 3.49 -8.85
N ILE A 44 -10.24 2.67 -7.80
CA ILE A 44 -9.06 2.03 -7.22
C ILE A 44 -8.43 1.05 -8.22
N TYR A 45 -9.21 0.27 -8.97
CA TYR A 45 -8.66 -0.61 -10.00
C TYR A 45 -7.95 0.16 -11.11
N ARG A 46 -8.53 1.26 -11.58
CA ARG A 46 -7.86 2.15 -12.55
C ARG A 46 -6.55 2.71 -11.98
N LEU A 47 -6.55 3.15 -10.73
CA LEU A 47 -5.34 3.64 -10.06
C LEU A 47 -4.27 2.53 -9.93
N LYS A 48 -4.67 1.30 -9.61
CA LYS A 48 -3.78 0.13 -9.50
C LYS A 48 -3.08 -0.18 -10.83
N GLU A 49 -3.78 -0.07 -11.95
CA GLU A 49 -3.20 -0.23 -13.30
C GLU A 49 -2.16 0.87 -13.58
N MET A 50 -2.47 2.12 -13.23
CA MET A 50 -1.56 3.26 -13.42
C MET A 50 -0.29 3.16 -12.57
N LEU A 51 -0.42 2.70 -11.31
CA LEU A 51 0.68 2.62 -10.36
C LEU A 51 1.58 1.38 -10.53
N ARG A 52 1.33 0.53 -11.55
CA ARG A 52 2.19 -0.61 -11.95
C ARG A 52 2.73 -1.44 -10.78
N ARG A 53 1.85 -1.85 -9.85
CA ARG A 53 2.16 -2.66 -8.64
C ARG A 53 2.85 -1.93 -7.47
N LYS A 54 2.97 -0.60 -7.48
CA LYS A 54 3.41 0.17 -6.30
C LYS A 54 2.36 0.28 -5.19
N MET A 55 1.14 -0.18 -5.45
CA MET A 55 0.05 -0.20 -4.49
C MET A 55 -0.03 -1.58 -3.82
N HIS A 56 0.18 -1.60 -2.50
CA HIS A 56 0.00 -2.81 -1.68
C HIS A 56 -1.49 -3.00 -1.35
N CYS A 57 -2.01 -4.21 -1.56
CA CYS A 57 -3.39 -4.56 -1.22
C CYS A 57 -3.40 -5.33 0.10
N LEU A 58 -4.22 -4.88 1.05
CA LEU A 58 -4.49 -5.58 2.30
C LEU A 58 -5.91 -6.14 2.21
N ASP A 59 -6.06 -7.45 2.28
CA ASP A 59 -7.37 -8.10 2.15
C ASP A 59 -8.06 -8.18 3.51
N ALA A 60 -9.10 -7.37 3.68
CA ALA A 60 -9.91 -7.33 4.89
C ALA A 60 -11.18 -8.19 4.81
N ILE A 61 -11.43 -8.93 3.71
CA ILE A 61 -12.65 -9.75 3.56
C ILE A 61 -12.78 -10.73 4.72
N GLY A 62 -11.68 -11.40 5.10
CA GLY A 62 -11.66 -12.34 6.22
C GLY A 62 -11.93 -11.71 7.59
N VAL A 63 -11.83 -10.38 7.73
CA VAL A 63 -12.20 -9.66 8.94
C VAL A 63 -13.71 -9.47 9.00
N PHE A 64 -14.33 -9.06 7.89
CA PHE A 64 -15.77 -8.81 7.81
C PHE A 64 -16.62 -10.09 7.90
N LEU A 65 -16.03 -11.27 7.69
CA LEU A 65 -16.70 -12.57 7.85
C LEU A 65 -16.71 -13.06 9.31
N LYS A 66 -16.02 -12.37 10.23
CA LYS A 66 -15.91 -12.77 11.63
C LYS A 66 -16.57 -11.75 12.56
N HIS A 67 -16.77 -12.15 13.81
CA HIS A 67 -17.41 -11.32 14.84
C HIS A 67 -16.55 -11.22 16.10
N ASP A 68 -16.79 -10.14 16.86
CA ASP A 68 -16.17 -9.87 18.16
C ASP A 68 -14.65 -10.06 18.15
N LYS A 69 -14.13 -10.84 19.11
CA LYS A 69 -12.70 -11.07 19.30
C LYS A 69 -12.04 -11.72 18.08
N GLU A 70 -12.75 -12.57 17.35
CA GLU A 70 -12.18 -13.22 16.18
C GLU A 70 -11.97 -12.25 15.01
N ALA A 71 -12.81 -11.20 14.92
CA ALA A 71 -12.63 -10.13 13.95
C ALA A 71 -11.42 -9.26 14.30
N GLU A 72 -11.21 -8.95 15.57
CA GLU A 72 -10.03 -8.21 16.04
C GLU A 72 -8.73 -8.98 15.75
N GLU A 73 -8.68 -10.28 16.06
CA GLU A 73 -7.53 -11.12 15.74
C GLU A 73 -7.29 -11.24 14.23
N ALA A 74 -8.37 -11.34 13.42
CA ALA A 74 -8.26 -11.35 11.97
C ALA A 74 -7.77 -10.00 11.42
N TRP A 75 -8.21 -8.88 12.00
CA TRP A 75 -7.75 -7.55 11.61
C TRP A 75 -6.26 -7.39 11.85
N GLU A 76 -5.77 -7.81 13.02
CA GLU A 76 -4.34 -7.76 13.34
C GLU A 76 -3.53 -8.60 12.35
N LYS A 77 -3.98 -9.83 12.07
CA LYS A 77 -3.28 -10.77 11.19
C LYS A 77 -3.29 -10.36 9.72
N LEU A 78 -4.42 -9.87 9.21
CA LEU A 78 -4.63 -9.65 7.77
C LEU A 78 -4.38 -8.21 7.32
N VAL A 79 -4.56 -7.24 8.22
CA VAL A 79 -4.54 -5.81 7.88
C VAL A 79 -3.47 -5.05 8.66
N ALA A 80 -3.58 -4.98 9.99
CA ALA A 80 -2.72 -4.09 10.79
C ALA A 80 -1.25 -4.55 10.81
N GLY A 81 -1.00 -5.83 11.08
CA GLY A 81 0.35 -6.41 11.08
C GLY A 81 1.04 -6.29 9.71
N PRO A 82 0.41 -6.77 8.61
CA PRO A 82 0.97 -6.61 7.26
C PRO A 82 1.16 -5.14 6.85
N GLY A 83 0.20 -4.26 7.16
CA GLY A 83 0.31 -2.82 6.89
C GLY A 83 1.48 -2.18 7.61
N THR A 84 1.66 -2.50 8.89
CA THR A 84 2.81 -2.04 9.69
C THR A 84 4.14 -2.50 9.10
N ASN A 85 4.22 -3.76 8.64
CA ASN A 85 5.42 -4.29 8.01
C ASN A 85 5.75 -3.62 6.67
N ILE A 86 4.74 -3.31 5.86
CA ILE A 86 4.92 -2.58 4.59
C ILE A 86 5.49 -1.18 4.87
N VAL A 87 4.90 -0.45 5.81
CA VAL A 87 5.36 0.90 6.18
C VAL A 87 6.78 0.86 6.76
N ARG A 88 7.06 -0.12 7.64
CA ARG A 88 8.39 -0.34 8.21
C ARG A 88 9.45 -0.56 7.12
N HIS A 89 9.16 -1.42 6.15
CA HIS A 89 10.05 -1.72 5.03
C HIS A 89 10.28 -0.51 4.13
N PHE A 90 9.25 0.31 3.92
CA PHE A 90 9.37 1.56 3.17
C PHE A 90 10.39 2.51 3.81
N PHE A 91 10.38 2.67 5.13
CA PHE A 91 11.35 3.51 5.84
C PHE A 91 12.78 2.94 5.76
N TYR A 92 12.98 1.66 6.06
CA TYR A 92 14.34 1.09 6.08
C TYR A 92 15.00 0.96 4.71
N LYS A 93 14.22 0.75 3.64
CA LYS A 93 14.77 0.79 2.27
C LYS A 93 15.17 2.19 1.79
N ALA A 94 14.67 3.25 2.42
CA ALA A 94 15.07 4.62 2.09
C ALA A 94 16.45 4.97 2.65
N GLU A 95 16.91 4.28 3.70
CA GLU A 95 18.19 4.54 4.37
C GLU A 95 19.39 3.86 3.69
N ASP A 96 19.17 2.75 2.96
CA ASP A 96 20.21 2.02 2.19
C ASP A 96 20.67 2.75 0.90
N HIS A 97 20.07 3.91 0.58
CA HIS A 97 20.49 4.78 -0.52
C HIS A 97 21.34 5.97 -0.05
N THR A 98 22.24 5.76 0.91
CA THR A 98 23.44 6.60 0.99
C THR A 98 24.51 5.97 0.09
N PRO A 99 25.09 6.70 -0.90
CA PRO A 99 26.15 6.13 -1.70
C PRO A 99 27.37 5.93 -0.81
N THR A 100 27.54 4.71 -0.31
CA THR A 100 28.83 4.23 0.20
C THR A 100 29.78 4.30 -0.98
N ALA A 101 30.68 5.29 -0.95
CA ALA A 101 31.72 5.48 -1.94
C ALA A 101 32.61 4.23 -1.95
N PHE A 102 32.39 3.33 -2.91
CA PHE A 102 33.32 2.26 -3.21
C PHE A 102 34.61 2.91 -3.74
N ALA A 103 35.66 2.89 -2.94
CA ALA A 103 37.01 3.24 -3.37
C ALA A 103 37.44 2.25 -4.47
N THR A 104 37.54 2.73 -5.70
CA THR A 104 38.06 1.98 -6.84
C THR A 104 39.59 2.02 -6.83
N THR A 105 40.23 0.98 -6.29
CA THR A 105 41.65 0.71 -6.62
C THR A 105 41.72 0.11 -8.02
N ALA A 106 42.01 0.96 -9.00
CA ALA A 106 42.34 0.56 -10.36
C ALA A 106 43.77 0.00 -10.42
N THR A 107 43.90 -1.32 -10.55
CA THR A 107 45.17 -1.97 -10.90
C THR A 107 45.40 -1.84 -12.40
N ILE A 108 46.28 -0.92 -12.81
CA ILE A 108 46.76 -0.85 -14.19
C ILE A 108 47.85 -1.90 -14.37
N LYS A 109 47.55 -2.99 -15.09
CA LYS A 109 48.57 -3.84 -15.72
C LYS A 109 48.85 -3.30 -17.12
N ALA A 110 50.00 -2.65 -17.31
CA ALA A 110 50.56 -2.36 -18.62
C ALA A 110 51.69 -3.35 -18.90
N ALA A 111 51.54 -4.13 -19.98
CA ALA A 111 52.59 -4.95 -20.55
C ALA A 111 53.23 -4.20 -21.74
N ILE A 112 54.42 -4.69 -22.11
CA ILE A 112 55.19 -4.58 -23.37
C ILE A 112 56.08 -3.34 -23.66
N MET A 113 57.38 -3.67 -23.74
CA MET A 113 58.33 -3.34 -24.82
C MET A 113 59.39 -2.26 -24.54
N GLY A 114 60.62 -2.70 -24.25
CA GLY A 114 61.82 -1.86 -24.19
C GLY A 114 63.09 -2.71 -24.14
N LYS A 115 63.92 -2.59 -25.18
CA LYS A 115 65.06 -3.46 -25.54
C LYS A 115 66.22 -3.50 -24.53
N ALA A 116 66.87 -4.68 -24.54
CA ALA A 116 68.26 -5.04 -24.21
C ALA A 116 69.23 -3.97 -23.69
N THR A 117 70.05 -4.32 -22.68
CA THR A 117 71.53 -4.35 -22.78
C THR A 117 72.13 -5.20 -21.63
N THR A 118 73.05 -6.08 -22.00
CA THR A 118 73.97 -6.91 -21.21
C THR A 118 74.73 -6.15 -20.12
N THR A 119 74.91 -6.75 -18.93
CA THR A 119 76.20 -6.74 -18.18
C THR A 119 76.22 -7.92 -17.20
N VAL A 120 77.24 -8.78 -17.36
CA VAL A 120 77.63 -9.87 -16.46
C VAL A 120 78.50 -9.29 -15.33
N LEU A 121 78.34 -9.77 -14.07
CA LEU A 121 79.46 -9.96 -13.12
C LEU A 121 79.04 -10.69 -11.81
N VAL A 122 79.35 -12.00 -11.81
CA VAL A 122 79.94 -12.90 -10.77
C VAL A 122 79.97 -12.52 -9.27
N GLY A 123 79.65 -13.52 -8.43
CA GLY A 123 80.23 -13.79 -7.08
C GLY A 123 79.14 -14.16 -6.06
N GLY A 124 78.97 -15.40 -5.56
CA GLY A 124 79.94 -16.28 -4.89
C GLY A 124 80.29 -15.69 -3.53
N ARG A 125 79.78 -16.13 -2.38
CA ARG A 125 79.66 -17.49 -1.82
C ARG A 125 78.59 -17.51 -0.73
#